data_AF-A0A3A5ASU7-F1
#
_entry.id   AF-A0A3A5ASU7-F1
#
_cell.length_a   1.000
_cell.length_b   1.000
_cell.length_c   1.000
_cell.angle_alpha   90.00
_cell.angle_beta   90.00
_cell.angle_gamma   90.00
#
_symmetry.space_group_name_H-M   'P 1'
#
loop_
_entity.id
_entity.type
_entity.pdbx_description
1 polymer ?
#
loop_
_entity_poly.entity_id
_entity_poly.type
_entity_poly.pdbx_seq_one_letter_code
_entity_poly.pdbx_strand_id
1 'polypeptide(L)'
;MLHSREDYQQHIQDDRTSMIGNTSAPGGIPQDEPVFLLRAQDAAAADTVRYWGNRVKELGGDLDLVVAALQQADAMDAWPRKKVPDAPPPEA
;
A
#
# COMPACT_ATOMS: atom_id res chain seq x y z
N MET A 1 -11.52 6.57 2.47
CA MET A 1 -10.47 7.58 2.27
C MET A 1 -10.83 8.36 1.01
N LEU A 2 -10.92 9.69 1.07
CA LEU A 2 -11.19 10.51 -0.13
C LEU A 2 -9.87 10.66 -0.89
N HIS A 3 -9.80 10.15 -2.11
CA HIS A 3 -8.59 10.17 -2.91
C HIS A 3 -8.65 11.31 -3.93
N SER A 4 -7.59 12.11 -4.02
CA SER A 4 -7.50 13.26 -4.93
C SER A 4 -7.09 12.91 -6.36
N ARG A 5 -6.80 11.62 -6.64
CA ARG A 5 -6.44 11.12 -7.97
C ARG A 5 -7.62 10.40 -8.61
N GLU A 6 -7.95 10.76 -9.84
CA GLU A 6 -9.05 10.17 -10.61
C GLU A 6 -8.81 8.68 -10.92
N ASP A 7 -7.56 8.26 -11.04
CA ASP A 7 -7.16 6.89 -11.35
C ASP A 7 -6.85 6.04 -10.10
N TYR A 8 -7.05 6.59 -8.90
CA TYR A 8 -6.59 5.96 -7.65
C TYR A 8 -7.05 4.50 -7.51
N GLN A 9 -8.30 4.23 -7.86
CA GLN A 9 -8.91 2.92 -7.70
C GLN A 9 -8.32 1.84 -8.63
N GLN A 10 -7.62 2.23 -9.70
CA GLN A 10 -6.95 1.32 -10.63
C GLN A 10 -5.57 0.86 -10.13
N HIS A 11 -5.03 1.53 -9.10
CA HIS A 11 -3.68 1.26 -8.55
C HIS A 11 -3.72 0.57 -7.18
N ILE A 12 -4.91 0.20 -6.71
CA ILE A 12 -5.06 -0.64 -5.53
C ILE A 12 -4.99 -2.09 -5.99
N GLN A 13 -4.08 -2.87 -5.40
CA GLN A 13 -4.00 -4.33 -5.59
C GLN A 13 -5.08 -5.04 -4.75
N ASP A 14 -6.33 -4.62 -4.90
CA ASP A 14 -7.51 -5.19 -4.24
C ASP A 14 -8.47 -5.67 -5.34
N ASP A 15 -8.75 -6.97 -5.37
CA ASP A 15 -9.55 -7.59 -6.42
C ASP A 15 -11.06 -7.45 -6.12
N ARG A 16 -11.56 -6.22 -6.24
CA ARG A 16 -13.00 -5.93 -6.07
C ARG A 16 -13.94 -6.69 -7.04
N THR A 17 -13.41 -7.46 -8.00
CA THR A 17 -14.17 -8.20 -9.02
C THR A 17 -14.95 -9.41 -8.47
N SER A 18 -14.76 -9.81 -7.20
CA SER A 18 -15.58 -10.85 -6.56
C SER A 18 -17.02 -10.40 -6.18
N MET A 19 -17.53 -9.29 -6.74
CA MET A 19 -18.86 -8.78 -6.45
C MET A 19 -19.98 -9.54 -7.20
N ILE A 20 -20.33 -10.72 -6.69
CA ILE A 20 -21.73 -11.18 -6.71
C ILE A 20 -22.12 -11.51 -5.27
N GLY A 21 -23.00 -10.70 -4.70
CA GLY A 21 -23.78 -11.07 -3.53
C GLY A 21 -23.14 -10.79 -2.18
N ASN A 22 -23.86 -10.03 -1.37
CA ASN A 22 -23.81 -9.96 0.09
C ASN A 22 -23.07 -11.13 0.78
N THR A 23 -22.16 -10.79 1.70
CA THR A 23 -21.36 -11.64 2.61
C THR A 23 -20.03 -12.20 2.08
N SER A 24 -18.93 -11.71 2.65
CA SER A 24 -17.68 -12.46 2.92
C SER A 24 -17.10 -13.30 1.77
N ALA A 25 -16.70 -12.67 0.65
CA ALA A 25 -15.89 -13.32 -0.39
C ALA A 25 -14.40 -12.91 -0.28
N PRO A 26 -13.44 -13.79 -0.65
CA PRO A 26 -12.08 -13.86 -0.05
C PRO A 26 -11.06 -12.81 -0.51
N GLY A 27 -11.47 -11.73 -1.18
CA GLY A 27 -10.55 -10.85 -1.92
C GLY A 27 -10.56 -9.37 -1.53
N GLY A 28 -11.69 -8.88 -1.00
CA GLY A 28 -11.82 -7.47 -0.62
C GLY A 28 -11.22 -7.17 0.76
N ILE A 29 -10.60 -6.00 0.91
CA ILE A 29 -10.21 -5.48 2.23
C ILE A 29 -11.49 -5.25 3.07
N PRO A 30 -11.66 -5.92 4.23
CA PRO A 30 -12.79 -5.70 5.13
C PRO A 30 -12.94 -4.24 5.54
N GLN A 31 -14.18 -3.81 5.79
CA GLN A 31 -14.49 -2.42 6.12
C GLN A 31 -13.84 -1.95 7.43
N ASP A 32 -13.65 -2.86 8.37
CA ASP A 32 -13.06 -2.64 9.69
C ASP A 32 -11.56 -2.94 9.74
N GLU A 33 -10.96 -3.39 8.64
CA GLU A 33 -9.52 -3.62 8.59
C GLU A 33 -8.77 -2.27 8.55
N PRO A 34 -7.85 -2.02 9.50
CA PRO A 34 -7.06 -0.80 9.48
C PRO A 34 -6.06 -0.83 8.32
N VAL A 35 -6.19 0.12 7.40
CA VAL A 35 -5.28 0.27 6.26
C VAL A 35 -4.41 1.51 6.43
N PHE A 36 -3.12 1.37 6.13
CA PHE A 36 -2.16 2.47 6.10
C PHE A 36 -1.57 2.64 4.69
N LEU A 37 -1.57 3.87 4.17
CA LEU A 37 -1.06 4.18 2.84
C LEU A 37 0.32 4.83 2.92
N LEU A 38 1.31 4.23 2.27
CA LEU A 38 2.62 4.81 2.02
C LEU A 38 2.68 5.40 0.61
N ARG A 39 3.18 6.63 0.47
CA ARG A 39 3.37 7.27 -0.84
C ARG A 39 4.85 7.37 -1.16
N ALA A 40 5.19 7.36 -2.45
CA ALA A 40 6.58 7.52 -2.91
C ALA A 40 7.24 8.84 -2.44
N GLN A 41 6.45 9.86 -2.12
CA GLN A 41 6.97 11.11 -1.55
C GLN A 41 7.46 10.95 -0.11
N ASP A 42 6.97 9.96 0.64
CA ASP A 42 7.32 9.82 2.05
C ASP A 42 8.72 9.24 2.14
N ALA A 43 9.61 9.94 2.85
CA ALA A 43 11.03 9.61 2.89
C ALA A 43 11.32 8.21 3.44
N ALA A 44 10.44 7.69 4.31
CA ALA A 44 10.58 6.36 4.93
C ALA A 44 9.93 5.22 4.11
N ALA A 45 9.22 5.53 3.03
CA ALA A 45 8.31 4.58 2.43
C ALA A 45 8.99 3.46 1.64
N ALA A 46 10.02 3.76 0.86
CA ALA A 46 10.72 2.74 0.08
C ALA A 46 11.36 1.67 0.99
N ASP A 47 12.08 2.10 2.03
CA ASP A 47 12.68 1.19 3.01
C ASP A 47 11.64 0.35 3.76
N THR A 48 10.50 0.96 4.10
CA THR A 48 9.40 0.24 4.75
C THR A 48 8.82 -0.85 3.84
N VAL A 49 8.64 -0.56 2.54
CA VAL A 49 8.15 -1.55 1.56
C VAL A 49 9.17 -2.67 1.33
N ARG A 50 10.48 -2.36 1.26
CA ARG A 50 11.53 -3.39 1.20
C ARG A 50 11.51 -4.30 2.42
N TYR A 51 11.42 -3.70 3.61
CA TYR A 51 11.32 -4.44 4.85
C TYR A 51 10.10 -5.36 4.85
N TRP A 52 8.94 -4.85 4.42
CA TRP A 52 7.72 -5.65 4.29
C TRP A 52 7.92 -6.84 3.35
N GLY A 53 8.47 -6.64 2.14
CA GLY A 53 8.72 -7.72 1.19
C GLY A 53 9.66 -8.79 1.76
N ASN A 54 10.74 -8.39 2.42
CA ASN A 54 11.63 -9.33 3.09
C ASN A 54 10.90 -10.11 4.20
N ARG A 55 10.03 -9.44 4.96
CA ARG A 55 9.27 -10.09 6.03
C ARG A 55 8.25 -11.10 5.48
N VAL A 56 7.58 -10.79 4.36
CA VAL A 56 6.69 -11.74 3.66
C VAL A 56 7.45 -12.99 3.26
N LYS A 57 8.67 -12.83 2.69
CA LYS A 57 9.54 -13.96 2.34
C LYS A 57 9.89 -14.82 3.56
N GLU A 58 10.29 -14.20 4.67
CA GLU A 58 10.64 -14.91 5.91
C GLU A 58 9.47 -15.70 6.50
N LEU A 59 8.25 -15.20 6.30
CA LEU A 59 7.02 -15.88 6.71
C LEU A 59 6.59 -16.99 5.73
N GLY A 60 7.35 -17.24 4.66
CA GLY A 60 7.03 -18.23 3.64
C GLY A 60 5.90 -17.80 2.69
N GLY A 61 5.67 -16.49 2.56
CA GLY A 61 4.65 -15.93 1.67
C GLY A 61 5.02 -16.04 0.18
N ASP A 62 4.11 -15.56 -0.66
CA ASP A 62 4.25 -15.60 -2.11
C ASP A 62 5.46 -14.78 -2.60
N LEU A 63 6.34 -15.42 -3.36
CA LEU A 63 7.56 -14.81 -3.88
C LEU A 63 7.27 -13.76 -4.96
N ASP A 64 6.16 -13.89 -5.71
CA ASP A 64 5.79 -12.89 -6.71
C ASP A 64 5.40 -11.55 -6.04
N LEU A 65 4.75 -11.61 -4.87
CA LEU A 65 4.46 -10.43 -4.05
C LEU A 65 5.75 -9.80 -3.49
N VAL A 66 6.73 -10.62 -3.10
CA VAL A 66 8.04 -10.11 -2.65
C VAL A 66 8.74 -9.36 -3.77
N VAL A 67 8.77 -9.92 -4.99
CA VAL A 67 9.39 -9.28 -6.15
C VAL A 67 8.66 -7.97 -6.49
N ALA A 68 7.33 -7.98 -6.51
CA ALA A 68 6.52 -6.80 -6.76
C ALA A 68 6.80 -5.68 -5.73
N ALA A 69 6.92 -6.02 -4.45
CA ALA A 69 7.25 -5.06 -3.39
C ALA A 69 8.62 -4.41 -3.60
N LEU A 70 9.63 -5.20 -3.95
CA LEU A 70 10.99 -4.68 -4.17
C LEU A 70 11.03 -3.75 -5.40
N GLN A 71 10.36 -4.13 -6.50
CA GLN A 71 10.22 -3.27 -7.67
C GLN A 71 9.49 -1.96 -7.34
N GLN A 72 8.43 -2.05 -6.54
CA GLN A 72 7.69 -0.88 -6.09
C GLN A 72 8.58 0.04 -5.23
N ALA A 73 9.38 -0.52 -4.32
CA ALA A 73 10.30 0.26 -3.50
C ALA A 73 11.37 0.98 -4.33
N ASP A 74 11.90 0.33 -5.37
CA ASP A 74 12.86 0.94 -6.28
C ASP A 74 12.24 2.09 -7.09
N ALA A 75 10.99 1.90 -7.56
CA ALA A 75 10.23 2.97 -8.18
C ALA A 75 9.92 4.13 -7.21
N MET A 76 9.67 3.81 -5.93
CA MET A 76 9.49 4.81 -4.89
C MET A 76 10.78 5.60 -4.67
N ASP A 77 11.96 4.98 -4.62
CA ASP A 77 13.24 5.70 -4.49
C ASP A 77 13.55 6.60 -5.67
N ALA A 78 13.23 6.17 -6.89
CA ALA A 78 13.38 6.97 -8.10
C ALA A 78 12.45 8.21 -8.11
N TRP A 79 11.47 8.29 -7.22
CA TRP A 79 10.56 9.43 -7.14
C TRP A 79 11.30 10.70 -6.67
N PRO A 80 11.29 11.80 -7.45
CA PRO A 80 12.22 12.92 -7.26
C PRO A 80 11.95 13.76 -6.00
N ARG A 81 10.73 13.73 -5.45
CA ARG A 81 10.35 14.58 -4.32
C ARG A 81 10.18 13.75 -3.06
N LYS A 82 10.98 14.00 -2.02
CA LYS A 82 10.88 13.36 -0.71
C LYS A 82 10.47 14.35 0.38
N LYS A 83 9.66 13.88 1.33
CA LYS A 83 9.18 14.63 2.50
C LYS A 83 9.16 13.71 3.71
N VAL A 84 9.56 14.22 4.86
CA VAL A 84 9.29 13.54 6.14
C VAL A 84 7.79 13.70 6.44
N PRO A 85 7.08 12.64 6.83
CA PRO A 85 5.68 12.73 7.21
C PRO A 85 5.47 13.82 8.28
N ASP A 86 4.51 14.70 8.05
CA ASP A 86 4.07 15.70 9.01
C ASP A 86 2.63 15.43 9.42
N ALA A 87 2.32 15.74 10.68
CA ALA A 87 0.95 15.78 11.17
C ALA A 87 0.49 17.25 11.20
N PRO A 88 -0.80 17.53 10.93
CA PRO A 88 -1.36 18.82 11.31
C PRO A 88 -1.18 19.05 12.81
N PRO A 89 -1.03 20.30 13.26
CA PRO A 89 -1.02 20.59 14.69
C PRO A 89 -2.31 20.06 15.33
N PRO A 90 -2.27 19.58 16.60
CA PRO A 90 -3.47 19.15 17.30
C PRO A 90 -4.50 20.29 17.31
N GLU A 91 -5.78 19.97 17.08
CA GLU A 91 -6.89 20.92 17.24
C GLU A 91 -6.89 21.43 18.69
N ALA A 92 -7.01 22.75 18.86
CA ALA A 92 -6.99 23.43 20.16
C ALA A 92 -8.34 23.36 20.88
#